data_AF-A0AAX3R004-F1
#
_entry.id   AF-A0AAX3R004-F1
#
_cell.length_a   1.000
_cell.length_b   1.000
_cell.length_c   1.000
_cell.angle_alpha   90.00
_cell.angle_beta   90.00
_cell.angle_gamma   90.00
#
_symmetry.space_group_name_H-M   'P 1'
#
loop_
_entity.id
_entity.type
_entity.pdbx_description
1 polymer ?
#
loop_
_entity_poly.entity_id
_entity_poly.type
_entity_poly.pdbx_seq_one_letter_code
_entity_poly.pdbx_strand_id
1 'polypeptide(L)'
;MKGNPLYMLLWLFLILCFACSPGKKEKKYVIGVSQCSMTDIWRQSMIRDMEVEALNHPEIELVVMDAIQDNDTQISQIKGFIKKKVDLLIEVTKRV
;
A
#
# COMPACT_ATOMS: atom_id res chain seq x y z
N MET A 1 48.88 -23.98 20.44
CA MET A 1 48.41 -22.63 20.06
C MET A 1 47.09 -22.36 20.79
N LYS A 2 47.14 -21.70 21.96
CA LYS A 2 45.94 -21.31 22.72
C LYS A 2 45.47 -19.96 22.17
N GLY A 3 44.53 -19.97 21.23
CA GLY A 3 43.93 -18.75 20.71
C GLY A 3 43.15 -18.04 21.83
N ASN A 4 43.43 -16.76 22.06
CA ASN A 4 42.71 -15.98 23.07
C ASN A 4 41.22 -15.90 22.71
N PRO A 5 40.30 -16.23 23.63
CA PRO A 5 38.85 -16.27 23.35
C PRO A 5 38.29 -14.90 22.93
N LEU A 6 39.00 -13.83 23.25
CA LEU A 6 38.72 -12.47 22.80
C LEU A 6 38.76 -12.33 21.26
N TYR A 7 39.71 -12.99 20.59
CA TYR A 7 39.82 -12.94 19.12
C TYR A 7 38.67 -13.68 18.43
N MET A 8 38.15 -14.75 19.04
CA MET A 8 36.96 -15.45 18.55
C MET A 8 35.69 -14.59 18.64
N LEU A 9 35.51 -13.85 19.74
CA LEU A 9 34.39 -12.92 19.91
C LEU A 9 34.45 -11.75 18.91
N LEU A 10 35.66 -11.23 18.66
CA LEU A 10 35.87 -10.13 17.72
C LEU A 10 35.60 -10.55 16.27
N TRP A 11 35.99 -11.79 15.92
CA TRP A 11 35.65 -12.40 14.62
C TRP A 11 34.15 -12.65 14.46
N LEU A 12 33.48 -13.14 15.51
CA LEU A 12 32.04 -13.37 15.49
C LEU A 12 31.27 -12.05 15.31
N PHE A 13 31.69 -10.99 16.00
CA PHE A 13 31.10 -9.65 15.86
C PHE A 13 31.28 -9.09 14.45
N LEU A 14 32.45 -9.30 13.84
CA LEU A 14 32.74 -8.88 12.48
C LEU A 14 31.85 -9.61 11.45
N ILE A 15 31.60 -10.90 11.63
CA ILE A 15 30.70 -11.70 10.76
C ILE A 15 29.25 -11.21 10.87
N LEU A 16 28.79 -10.85 12.08
CA LEU A 16 27.46 -10.28 12.29
C LEU A 16 27.25 -8.95 11.57
N CYS A 17 28.29 -8.12 11.41
CA CYS A 17 28.20 -6.87 10.67
C CYS A 17 27.98 -7.05 9.15
N PHE A 18 28.43 -8.17 8.56
CA PHE A 18 28.26 -8.47 7.14
C PHE A 18 26.98 -9.27 6.81
N ALA A 19 26.24 -9.73 7.81
CA ALA A 19 25.00 -10.49 7.61
C ALA A 19 23.78 -9.60 7.27
N CYS A 20 23.91 -8.28 7.34
CA CYS A 20 22.86 -7.35 6.93
C CYS A 20 22.84 -7.24 5.41
N SER A 21 22.15 -8.16 4.74
CA SER A 21 21.82 -8.02 3.34
C SER A 21 20.71 -6.97 3.20
N PRO A 22 20.82 -5.97 2.31
CA PRO A 22 19.69 -5.09 2.02
C PRO A 22 18.55 -5.95 1.49
N GLY A 23 17.49 -6.08 2.30
CA GLY A 23 16.28 -6.81 1.94
C GLY A 23 15.78 -6.34 0.58
N LYS A 24 15.26 -7.28 -0.23
CA LYS A 24 14.66 -6.96 -1.52
C LYS A 24 13.66 -5.83 -1.30
N LYS A 25 13.83 -4.70 -2.01
CA LYS A 25 12.83 -3.61 -1.98
C LYS A 25 11.51 -4.19 -2.46
N GLU A 26 10.57 -4.37 -1.54
CA GLU A 26 9.21 -4.77 -1.88
C GLU A 26 8.62 -3.70 -2.80
N LYS A 27 8.11 -4.12 -3.96
CA LYS A 27 7.49 -3.22 -4.93
C LYS A 27 6.20 -2.71 -4.32
N LYS A 28 6.09 -1.40 -4.14
CA LYS A 28 4.83 -0.78 -3.70
C LYS A 28 3.88 -0.63 -4.87
N TYR A 29 2.60 -0.95 -4.64
CA TYR A 29 1.50 -0.79 -5.59
C TYR A 29 0.49 0.20 -5.03
N VAL A 30 -0.04 1.08 -5.86
CA VAL A 30 -1.07 2.06 -5.48
C VAL A 30 -2.38 1.70 -6.16
N ILE A 31 -3.43 1.51 -5.37
CA ILE A 31 -4.80 1.25 -5.82
C ILE A 31 -5.63 2.51 -5.57
N GLY A 32 -6.10 3.15 -6.64
CA GLY A 32 -7.04 4.27 -6.57
C GLY A 32 -8.48 3.79 -6.63
N VAL A 33 -9.34 4.25 -5.73
CA VAL A 33 -10.79 3.95 -5.72
C VAL A 33 -11.57 5.26 -5.80
N SER A 34 -12.36 5.43 -6.86
CA SER A 34 -13.27 6.59 -7.00
C SER A 34 -14.72 6.11 -6.88
N GLN A 35 -15.40 6.60 -5.86
CA GLN A 35 -16.76 6.19 -5.48
C GLN A 35 -17.76 7.30 -5.75
N CYS A 36 -18.91 6.97 -6.34
CA CYS A 36 -19.94 7.96 -6.62
C CYS A 36 -20.54 8.60 -5.36
N SER A 37 -20.65 7.85 -4.26
CA SER A 37 -21.19 8.35 -2.99
C SER A 37 -20.87 7.42 -1.83
N MET A 38 -20.46 7.95 -0.67
CA MET A 38 -20.34 7.19 0.59
C MET A 38 -21.60 7.18 1.46
N THR A 39 -22.75 7.67 0.98
CA THR A 39 -23.95 7.75 1.83
C THR A 39 -24.60 6.38 2.10
N ASP A 40 -24.28 5.38 1.30
CA ASP A 40 -24.86 4.04 1.38
C ASP A 40 -24.03 3.13 2.30
N ILE A 41 -24.69 2.47 3.27
CA ILE A 41 -24.03 1.63 4.28
C ILE A 41 -23.26 0.48 3.63
N TRP A 42 -23.80 -0.12 2.55
CA TRP A 42 -23.12 -1.20 1.86
C TRP A 42 -21.84 -0.71 1.20
N ARG A 43 -21.85 0.50 0.59
CA ARG A 43 -20.62 1.11 0.04
C ARG A 43 -19.57 1.39 1.12
N GLN A 44 -19.98 1.89 2.29
CA GLN A 44 -19.07 2.10 3.41
C GLN A 44 -18.46 0.79 3.92
N SER A 45 -19.28 -0.28 4.04
CA SER A 45 -18.79 -1.59 4.44
C SER A 45 -17.79 -2.14 3.43
N MET A 46 -18.08 -2.01 2.13
CA MET A 46 -17.17 -2.45 1.08
C MET A 46 -15.80 -1.75 1.17
N ILE A 47 -15.77 -0.43 1.37
CA ILE A 47 -14.49 0.28 1.56
C ILE A 47 -13.78 -0.18 2.83
N ARG A 48 -14.50 -0.36 3.94
CA ARG A 48 -13.90 -0.86 5.18
C ARG A 48 -13.27 -2.23 4.98
N ASP A 49 -13.94 -3.14 4.28
CA ASP A 49 -13.40 -4.48 4.01
C ASP A 49 -12.14 -4.40 3.14
N MET A 50 -12.10 -3.49 2.16
CA MET A 50 -10.90 -3.22 1.35
C MET A 50 -9.75 -2.65 2.19
N GLU A 51 -10.03 -1.70 3.08
CA GLU A 51 -9.03 -1.11 3.98
C GLU A 51 -8.47 -2.14 4.94
N VAL A 52 -9.33 -2.97 5.54
CA VAL A 52 -8.92 -4.06 6.44
C VAL A 52 -8.04 -5.08 5.73
N GLU A 53 -8.41 -5.47 4.50
CA GLU A 53 -7.58 -6.39 3.73
C GLU A 53 -6.24 -5.75 3.33
N ALA A 54 -6.21 -4.46 2.97
CA ALA A 54 -4.97 -3.75 2.65
C ALA A 54 -3.97 -3.73 3.82
N LEU A 55 -4.42 -3.81 5.08
CA LEU A 55 -3.52 -3.93 6.23
C LEU A 55 -2.69 -5.21 6.23
N ASN A 56 -3.16 -6.27 5.54
CA ASN A 56 -2.45 -7.53 5.40
C ASN A 56 -1.38 -7.50 4.29
N HIS A 57 -1.38 -6.44 3.45
CA HIS A 57 -0.48 -6.29 2.30
C HIS A 57 0.26 -4.95 2.39
N PRO A 58 1.37 -4.84 3.14
CA PRO A 58 2.10 -3.58 3.37
C PRO A 58 2.70 -2.97 2.09
N GLU A 59 2.77 -3.75 1.01
CA GLU A 59 3.14 -3.29 -0.31
C GLU A 59 2.02 -2.55 -1.04
N ILE A 60 0.77 -2.63 -0.58
CA ILE A 60 -0.39 -2.00 -1.19
C ILE A 60 -0.73 -0.69 -0.47
N GLU A 61 -0.84 0.40 -1.23
CA GLU A 61 -1.40 1.67 -0.78
C GLU A 61 -2.79 1.85 -1.40
N LEU A 62 -3.82 1.89 -0.55
CA LEU A 62 -5.21 2.13 -0.97
C LEU A 62 -5.55 3.61 -0.83
N VAL A 63 -5.99 4.25 -1.93
CA VAL A 63 -6.40 5.66 -1.95
C VAL A 63 -7.85 5.76 -2.38
N VAL A 64 -8.74 6.08 -1.44
CA VAL A 64 -10.19 6.17 -1.67
C VAL A 64 -10.63 7.63 -1.76
N MET A 65 -11.46 7.95 -2.75
CA MET A 65 -12.08 9.27 -2.93
C MET A 65 -13.59 9.15 -3.13
N ASP A 66 -14.36 9.98 -2.41
CA ASP A 66 -15.81 10.12 -2.58
C ASP A 66 -16.09 11.30 -3.55
N ALA A 67 -16.89 11.05 -4.57
CA ALA A 67 -17.34 12.05 -5.52
C ALA A 67 -18.58 12.83 -5.06
N ILE A 68 -19.19 12.45 -3.91
CA ILE A 68 -20.30 13.18 -3.28
C ILE A 68 -21.46 13.41 -4.27
N GLN A 69 -21.77 12.39 -5.06
CA GLN A 69 -22.81 12.39 -6.09
C GLN A 69 -22.59 13.39 -7.24
N ASP A 70 -21.38 13.94 -7.38
CA ASP A 70 -21.01 14.86 -8.46
C ASP A 70 -20.15 14.16 -9.53
N ASN A 71 -20.67 14.12 -10.76
CA ASN A 71 -20.01 13.44 -11.87
C ASN A 71 -18.72 14.16 -12.30
N ASP A 72 -18.69 15.49 -12.27
CA ASP A 72 -17.51 16.26 -12.66
C ASP A 72 -16.36 16.04 -11.69
N THR A 73 -16.68 15.96 -10.39
CA THR A 73 -15.76 15.54 -9.33
C THR A 73 -15.24 14.13 -9.59
N GLN A 74 -16.12 13.16 -9.92
CA GLN A 74 -15.69 11.79 -10.20
C GLN A 74 -14.73 11.72 -11.41
N ILE A 75 -15.04 12.45 -12.49
CA ILE A 75 -14.18 12.56 -13.68
C ILE A 75 -12.83 13.18 -13.32
N SER A 76 -12.82 14.22 -12.49
CA SER A 76 -11.59 14.87 -12.01
C SER A 76 -10.73 13.92 -11.18
N GLN A 77 -11.34 13.13 -10.29
CA GLN A 77 -10.66 12.11 -9.49
C GLN A 77 -10.02 11.03 -10.38
N ILE A 78 -10.77 10.49 -11.34
CA ILE A 78 -10.27 9.51 -12.32
C ILE A 78 -9.07 10.07 -13.09
N LYS A 79 -9.17 11.30 -13.62
CA LYS A 79 -8.04 11.98 -14.30
C LYS A 79 -6.85 12.16 -13.36
N GLY A 80 -7.10 12.47 -12.09
CA GLY A 80 -6.08 12.57 -11.05
C GLY A 80 -5.34 11.25 -10.83
N PHE A 81 -6.06 10.13 -10.71
CA PHE A 81 -5.48 8.80 -10.55
C PHE A 81 -4.67 8.37 -11.79
N ILE A 82 -5.18 8.62 -13.00
CA ILE A 82 -4.45 8.35 -14.25
C ILE A 82 -3.15 9.16 -14.30
N LYS A 83 -3.20 10.45 -13.95
CA LYS A 83 -2.03 11.34 -13.92
C LYS A 83 -0.98 10.86 -12.90
N LYS A 84 -1.43 10.37 -11.75
CA LYS A 84 -0.57 9.79 -10.71
C LYS A 84 0.00 8.42 -11.09
N LYS A 85 -0.48 7.81 -12.18
CA LYS A 85 -0.08 6.46 -12.64
C LYS A 85 -0.24 5.40 -11.55
N VAL A 86 -1.42 5.37 -10.94
CA VAL A 86 -1.78 4.26 -10.03
C VAL A 86 -1.71 2.92 -10.76
N ASP A 87 -1.38 1.86 -10.04
CA ASP A 87 -1.22 0.52 -10.59
C ASP A 87 -2.58 -0.13 -10.91
N LEU A 88 -3.61 0.24 -10.15
CA LEU A 88 -4.99 -0.17 -10.38
C LEU A 88 -5.95 0.99 -10.06
N LEU A 89 -6.96 1.16 -10.91
CA LEU A 89 -8.06 2.10 -10.69
C LEU A 89 -9.38 1.33 -10.60
N ILE A 90 -10.16 1.56 -9.54
CA ILE A 90 -11.50 1.01 -9.33
C ILE A 90 -12.50 2.17 -9.37
N GLU A 91 -13.44 2.11 -10.30
CA GLU A 91 -14.55 3.06 -10.40
C GLU A 91 -15.84 2.40 -9.91
N VAL A 92 -16.51 3.02 -8.94
CA VAL A 92 -17.80 2.56 -8.43
C VAL A 92 -18.86 3.58 -8.80
N THR A 93 -19.69 3.18 -9.78
CA THR A 93 -20.80 3.98 -10.29
C THR A 93 -22.15 3.46 -9.78
N LYS A 94 -23.16 4.32 -9.73
CA LYS A 94 -24.53 3.90 -9.45
C LYS A 94 -25.18 3.49 -10.77
N ARG A 95 -25.54 2.22 -10.89
CA ARG A 95 -26.39 1.77 -12.00
C ARG A 95 -27.82 2.27 -11.74
N VAL A 96 -28.37 3.02 -12.68
CA VAL A 96 -29.76 3.52 -12.67
C VAL A 96 -30.72 2.38 -12.98
#